data_AF-A0A7C3J8V0-F1
#
_entry.id   AF-A0A7C3J8V0-F1
#
_cell.length_a   1.000
_cell.length_b   1.000
_cell.length_c   1.000
_cell.angle_alpha   90.00
_cell.angle_beta   90.00
_cell.angle_gamma   90.00
#
_symmetry.space_group_name_H-M   'P 1'
#
loop_
_entity.id
_entity.type
_entity.pdbx_description
1 polymer ?
#
loop_
_entity_poly.entity_id
_entity_poly.type
_entity_poly.pdbx_seq_one_letter_code
_entity_poly.pdbx_strand_id
1 'polypeptide(L)'
;MPNQTDRPFLPFSPGPKNKLRQRVRGGGARPRENVAEHGQALLRQIEAFQRTISVQVNDRAPDLPPLPDDHQVIIEARRFQPEQARSLGLTPIEERENGMLVTVSPDINFPALVNKAHGYISERTDSGNPRFGGVIAPIEQIRPATREDKAGERLTAWLNSESFHLDQAVWVDVELAGGQIDDGVQNRQEFYDYISKFSANLPPYAEQVVTATGNYLVETDYSLHRVLLPGRAIVDLLDDSRAHWILSIDLLPEIEDRTVPLPVGAGGSLPELPALSPDAPRVVIV
;
A
#
# COMPACT_ATOMS: atom_id res chain seq x y z
N MET A 1 38.26 -28.28 22.79
CA MET A 1 38.30 -26.91 23.37
C MET A 1 37.73 -25.94 22.34
N PRO A 2 37.10 -24.83 22.76
CA PRO A 2 36.35 -23.93 21.87
C PRO A 2 37.12 -22.65 21.47
N ASN A 3 36.61 -21.98 20.43
CA ASN A 3 36.71 -20.54 20.05
C ASN A 3 35.90 -20.42 18.73
N GLN A 4 34.89 -19.58 18.49
CA GLN A 4 34.64 -18.15 18.78
C GLN A 4 35.80 -17.24 18.33
N THR A 5 35.58 -16.12 17.60
CA THR A 5 34.34 -15.44 17.17
C THR A 5 34.23 -15.43 15.61
N ASP A 6 33.34 -14.73 14.88
CA ASP A 6 32.32 -13.72 15.21
C ASP A 6 31.16 -13.67 14.18
N ARG A 7 30.33 -12.62 14.22
CA ARG A 7 29.39 -12.17 13.17
C ARG A 7 29.72 -10.71 12.75
N PRO A 8 29.12 -10.15 11.67
CA PRO A 8 27.78 -9.58 11.83
C PRO A 8 26.86 -9.78 10.61
N PHE A 9 25.66 -10.29 10.84
CA PHE A 9 24.48 -9.93 10.06
C PHE A 9 23.35 -9.68 11.05
N LEU A 10 22.73 -8.51 10.93
CA LEU A 10 21.63 -8.08 11.78
C LEU A 10 20.36 -8.83 11.36
N PRO A 11 19.70 -9.59 12.24
CA PRO A 11 18.34 -10.02 11.96
C PRO A 11 17.43 -8.79 12.04
N PHE A 12 16.59 -8.57 11.03
CA PHE A 12 15.42 -7.73 11.21
C PHE A 12 14.62 -8.27 12.40
N SER A 13 14.29 -7.39 13.35
CA SER A 13 13.57 -7.79 14.56
C SER A 13 12.19 -8.34 14.17
N PRO A 14 11.87 -9.62 14.43
CA PRO A 14 10.51 -10.09 14.23
C PRO A 14 9.59 -9.35 15.20
N GLY A 15 8.55 -8.70 14.66
CA GLY A 15 7.59 -7.90 15.44
C GLY A 15 7.01 -8.68 16.63
N PRO A 16 6.78 -8.02 17.78
CA PRO A 16 6.46 -8.71 19.03
C PRO A 16 5.09 -9.39 18.99
N LYS A 17 5.09 -10.73 19.01
CA LYS A 17 3.89 -11.58 19.17
C LYS A 17 3.23 -11.41 20.54
N ASN A 18 2.49 -10.32 20.75
CA ASN A 18 1.83 -10.02 22.02
C ASN A 18 0.43 -10.65 22.14
N LYS A 19 0.39 -11.86 22.71
CA LYS A 19 -0.84 -12.38 23.33
C LYS A 19 -1.12 -11.63 24.64
N LEU A 20 -1.99 -10.62 24.62
CA LEU A 20 -2.50 -9.98 25.83
C LEU A 20 -4.02 -9.78 25.78
N ARG A 21 -4.76 -10.79 26.26
CA ARG A 21 -6.17 -10.63 26.64
C ARG A 21 -6.25 -9.69 27.84
N GLN A 22 -6.54 -8.41 27.61
CA GLN A 22 -7.03 -7.50 28.65
C GLN A 22 -8.47 -7.06 28.35
N ARG A 23 -9.35 -7.25 29.33
CA ARG A 23 -10.71 -6.66 29.33
C ARG A 23 -10.58 -5.15 29.50
N VAL A 24 -10.93 -4.37 28.48
CA VAL A 24 -10.98 -2.91 28.58
C VAL A 24 -12.41 -2.47 28.95
N ARG A 25 -12.52 -1.74 30.07
CA ARG A 25 -13.76 -1.05 30.47
C ARG A 25 -14.05 0.12 29.52
N GLY A 26 -15.33 0.40 29.28
CA GLY A 26 -15.78 1.36 28.27
C GLY A 26 -15.20 2.77 28.43
N GLY A 27 -14.92 3.41 27.29
CA GLY A 27 -14.53 4.82 27.25
C GLY A 27 -15.68 5.71 27.71
N GLY A 28 -15.37 6.71 28.54
CA GLY A 28 -16.33 7.72 28.96
C GLY A 28 -16.85 8.54 27.78
N ALA A 29 -18.14 8.92 27.83
CA ALA A 29 -18.77 9.69 26.78
C ALA A 29 -18.05 11.05 26.59
N ARG A 30 -17.62 11.34 25.36
CA ARG A 30 -17.19 12.70 24.98
C ARG A 30 -18.37 13.68 25.14
N PRO A 31 -18.15 14.96 25.50
CA PRO A 31 -19.19 16.00 25.49
C PRO A 31 -19.93 16.05 24.14
N ARG A 32 -21.22 16.45 24.15
CA ARG A 32 -22.05 16.48 22.93
C ARG A 32 -21.45 17.35 21.82
N GLU A 33 -20.83 18.47 22.18
CA GLU A 33 -20.16 19.37 21.23
C GLU A 33 -18.98 18.66 20.55
N ASN A 34 -18.09 18.03 21.31
CA ASN A 34 -16.97 17.22 20.80
C ASN A 34 -17.44 16.04 19.92
N VAL A 35 -18.64 15.48 20.15
CA VAL A 35 -19.23 14.44 19.27
C VAL A 35 -19.65 15.03 17.92
N ALA A 36 -20.32 16.18 17.94
CA ALA A 36 -20.79 16.86 16.73
C ALA A 36 -19.61 17.38 15.89
N GLU A 37 -18.64 18.04 16.53
CA GLU A 37 -17.42 18.55 15.89
C GLU A 37 -16.61 17.41 15.25
N HIS A 38 -16.38 16.32 15.99
CA HIS A 38 -15.65 15.13 15.50
C HIS A 38 -16.35 14.49 14.29
N GLY A 39 -17.66 14.26 14.38
CA GLY A 39 -18.43 13.68 13.28
C GLY A 39 -18.43 14.57 12.03
N GLN A 40 -18.56 15.89 12.21
CA GLN A 40 -18.49 16.85 11.09
C GLN A 40 -17.07 16.95 10.50
N ALA A 41 -16.03 16.85 11.32
CA ALA A 41 -14.65 16.81 10.83
C ALA A 41 -14.41 15.58 9.95
N LEU A 42 -14.90 14.40 10.36
CA LEU A 42 -14.81 13.18 9.56
C LEU A 42 -15.59 13.29 8.24
N LEU A 43 -16.79 13.87 8.24
CA LEU A 43 -17.55 14.11 7.00
C LEU A 43 -16.80 15.06 6.03
N ARG A 44 -16.16 16.12 6.53
CA ARG A 44 -15.31 17.01 5.72
C ARG A 44 -14.06 16.30 5.17
N GLN A 45 -13.49 15.34 5.92
CA GLN A 45 -12.38 14.51 5.44
C GLN A 45 -12.82 13.58 4.30
N ILE A 46 -14.04 13.02 4.35
CA ILE A 46 -14.60 12.20 3.26
C ILE A 46 -14.86 13.05 1.99
N GLU A 47 -15.39 14.27 2.13
CA GLU A 47 -15.49 15.22 1.00
C GLU A 47 -14.11 15.65 0.46
N ALA A 48 -13.08 15.72 1.32
CA ALA A 48 -11.71 15.99 0.88
C ALA A 48 -11.14 14.79 0.12
N PHE A 49 -11.35 13.56 0.62
CA PHE A 49 -10.96 12.32 -0.05
C PHE A 49 -11.49 12.28 -1.49
N GLN A 50 -12.80 12.44 -1.68
CA GLN A 50 -13.44 12.41 -3.01
C GLN A 50 -12.82 13.44 -3.98
N ARG A 51 -12.49 14.64 -3.48
CA ARG A 51 -11.83 15.68 -4.27
C ARG A 51 -10.39 15.29 -4.63
N THR A 52 -9.63 14.74 -3.68
CA THR A 52 -8.26 14.24 -3.95
C THR A 52 -8.27 13.10 -4.98
N ILE A 53 -9.21 12.15 -4.89
CA ILE A 53 -9.37 11.10 -5.91
C ILE A 53 -9.70 11.71 -7.27
N SER A 54 -10.63 12.66 -7.32
CA SER A 54 -10.99 13.33 -8.56
C SER A 54 -9.79 14.03 -9.21
N VAL A 55 -8.88 14.61 -8.41
CA VAL A 55 -7.62 15.18 -8.89
C VAL A 55 -6.66 14.08 -9.36
N GLN A 56 -6.43 13.02 -8.57
CA GLN A 56 -5.59 11.87 -8.96
C GLN A 56 -6.01 11.29 -10.32
N VAL A 57 -7.31 11.08 -10.54
CA VAL A 57 -7.84 10.52 -11.80
C VAL A 57 -7.69 11.49 -12.98
N ASN A 58 -7.82 12.80 -12.76
CA ASN A 58 -7.75 13.80 -13.83
C ASN A 58 -6.31 14.18 -14.22
N ASP A 59 -5.38 14.21 -13.26
CA ASP A 59 -3.97 14.59 -13.48
C ASP A 59 -3.13 13.41 -14.00
N ARG A 60 -3.69 12.19 -13.99
CA ARG A 60 -3.04 10.97 -14.45
C ARG A 60 -2.74 11.00 -15.95
N ALA A 61 -1.51 10.66 -16.33
CA ALA A 61 -1.10 10.65 -17.73
C ALA A 61 -1.88 9.58 -18.55
N PRO A 62 -2.38 9.92 -19.75
CA PRO A 62 -3.34 9.10 -20.50
C PRO A 62 -2.72 7.88 -21.20
N ASP A 63 -1.39 7.80 -21.28
CA ASP A 63 -0.63 6.67 -21.86
C ASP A 63 -0.33 5.56 -20.84
N LEU A 64 -0.63 5.78 -19.56
CA LEU A 64 -0.38 4.84 -18.47
C LEU A 64 -1.48 3.76 -18.40
N PRO A 65 -1.13 2.47 -18.17
CA PRO A 65 -2.09 1.37 -18.05
C PRO A 65 -3.21 1.62 -17.05
N PRO A 66 -4.43 1.10 -17.23
CA PRO A 66 -5.49 1.28 -16.25
C PRO A 66 -5.11 0.68 -14.89
N LEU A 67 -5.46 1.40 -13.83
CA LEU A 67 -5.46 0.90 -12.44
C LEU A 67 -6.86 0.38 -12.06
N PRO A 68 -6.98 -0.46 -11.01
CA PRO A 68 -8.27 -0.92 -10.47
C PRO A 68 -9.21 0.22 -10.04
N ASP A 69 -10.50 -0.08 -9.84
CA ASP A 69 -11.47 0.89 -9.28
C ASP A 69 -11.39 0.99 -7.74
N ASP A 70 -10.73 0.02 -7.08
CA ASP A 70 -10.57 -0.04 -5.62
C ASP A 70 -9.46 0.91 -5.13
N HIS A 71 -9.75 1.67 -4.07
CA HIS A 71 -8.88 2.73 -3.55
C HIS A 71 -8.26 2.38 -2.19
N GLN A 72 -6.99 2.75 -2.01
CA GLN A 72 -6.29 2.68 -0.73
C GLN A 72 -6.64 3.86 0.18
N VAL A 73 -6.94 3.55 1.44
CA VAL A 73 -7.46 4.47 2.44
C VAL A 73 -6.63 4.32 3.71
N ILE A 74 -5.99 5.41 4.13
CA ILE A 74 -5.27 5.51 5.40
C ILE A 74 -6.25 5.96 6.47
N ILE A 75 -6.33 5.19 7.56
CA ILE A 75 -7.10 5.51 8.75
C ILE A 75 -6.13 5.68 9.92
N GLU A 76 -5.96 6.91 10.42
CA GLU A 76 -5.29 7.13 11.70
C GLU A 76 -6.32 6.99 12.82
N ALA A 77 -6.12 6.07 13.77
CA ALA A 77 -7.11 5.80 14.79
C ALA A 77 -6.56 5.19 16.09
N ARG A 78 -7.11 5.60 17.24
CA ARG A 78 -6.64 5.09 18.54
C ARG A 78 -7.30 3.76 18.90
N ARG A 79 -6.50 2.69 18.87
CA ARG A 79 -6.93 1.31 19.23
C ARG A 79 -8.07 0.81 18.35
N PHE A 80 -8.00 1.13 17.07
CA PHE A 80 -8.94 0.67 16.07
C PHE A 80 -8.61 -0.77 15.68
N GLN A 81 -9.62 -1.59 15.44
CA GLN A 81 -9.48 -3.03 15.19
C GLN A 81 -9.93 -3.36 13.77
N PRO A 82 -9.33 -4.36 13.11
CA PRO A 82 -9.72 -4.80 11.76
C PRO A 82 -11.24 -5.02 11.57
N GLU A 83 -11.95 -5.53 12.57
CA GLU A 83 -13.40 -5.74 12.52
C GLU A 83 -14.19 -4.43 12.51
N GLN A 84 -13.67 -3.37 13.14
CA GLN A 84 -14.31 -2.05 13.11
C GLN A 84 -14.21 -1.45 11.72
N ALA A 85 -13.06 -1.56 11.05
CA ALA A 85 -12.86 -1.17 9.66
C ALA A 85 -13.78 -1.94 8.70
N ARG A 86 -13.83 -3.28 8.81
CA ARG A 86 -14.77 -4.12 8.04
C ARG A 86 -16.21 -3.68 8.22
N SER A 87 -16.61 -3.26 9.43
CA SER A 87 -17.96 -2.73 9.65
C SER A 87 -18.25 -1.48 8.81
N LEU A 88 -17.26 -0.65 8.50
CA LEU A 88 -17.39 0.58 7.72
C LEU A 88 -17.40 0.33 6.20
N GLY A 89 -17.25 -0.93 5.76
CA GLY A 89 -17.09 -1.28 4.35
C GLY A 89 -15.65 -1.16 3.84
N LEU A 90 -14.67 -1.34 4.73
CA LEU A 90 -13.23 -1.21 4.44
C LEU A 90 -12.52 -2.54 4.71
N THR A 91 -11.67 -2.98 3.79
CA THR A 91 -10.89 -4.21 3.92
C THR A 91 -9.51 -3.87 4.49
N PRO A 92 -9.14 -4.33 5.71
CA PRO A 92 -7.80 -4.10 6.27
C PRO A 92 -6.72 -4.84 5.49
N ILE A 93 -5.61 -4.16 5.19
CA ILE A 93 -4.44 -4.76 4.52
C ILE A 93 -3.13 -4.61 5.30
N GLU A 94 -2.97 -3.57 6.14
CA GLU A 94 -1.78 -3.36 6.97
C GLU A 94 -2.15 -2.63 8.27
N GLU A 95 -1.51 -2.96 9.40
CA GLU A 95 -1.54 -2.17 10.64
C GLU A 95 -0.11 -1.71 10.95
N ARG A 96 0.14 -0.39 10.92
CA ARG A 96 1.46 0.21 11.12
C ARG A 96 1.72 0.50 12.60
N GLU A 97 2.99 0.50 13.00
CA GLU A 97 3.40 0.66 14.41
C GLU A 97 2.91 1.96 15.08
N ASN A 98 2.65 3.01 14.29
CA ASN A 98 2.10 4.28 14.75
C ASN A 98 0.57 4.26 15.00
N GLY A 99 -0.11 3.13 14.75
CA GLY A 99 -1.56 3.00 14.89
C GLY A 99 -2.36 3.44 13.67
N MET A 100 -1.72 3.65 12.52
CA MET A 100 -2.42 3.79 11.24
C MET A 100 -2.84 2.41 10.72
N LEU A 101 -4.09 2.29 10.29
CA LEU A 101 -4.60 1.12 9.56
C LEU A 101 -4.69 1.49 8.08
N VAL A 102 -3.99 0.73 7.23
CA VAL A 102 -4.13 0.82 5.77
C VAL A 102 -5.26 -0.12 5.37
N THR A 103 -6.20 0.39 4.59
CA THR A 103 -7.39 -0.34 4.16
C THR A 103 -7.67 -0.12 2.67
N VAL A 104 -8.46 -1.00 2.07
CA VAL A 104 -8.97 -0.88 0.71
C VAL A 104 -10.47 -0.60 0.76
N SER A 105 -10.97 0.23 -0.16
CA SER A 105 -12.40 0.46 -0.34
C SER A 105 -12.80 0.42 -1.82
N PRO A 106 -13.86 -0.34 -2.18
CA PRO A 106 -14.40 -0.37 -3.54
C PRO A 106 -15.35 0.80 -3.85
N ASP A 107 -15.54 1.76 -2.93
CA ASP A 107 -16.42 2.92 -3.15
C ASP A 107 -15.86 4.22 -2.54
N ILE A 108 -15.42 5.12 -3.42
CA ILE A 108 -14.93 6.47 -3.12
C ILE A 108 -15.91 7.33 -2.31
N ASN A 109 -17.20 7.01 -2.32
CA ASN A 109 -18.22 7.81 -1.65
C ASN A 109 -18.41 7.41 -0.18
N PHE A 110 -17.89 6.25 0.23
CA PHE A 110 -18.02 5.68 1.57
C PHE A 110 -19.43 5.80 2.19
N PRO A 111 -20.52 5.43 1.49
CA PRO A 111 -21.89 5.67 1.96
C PRO A 111 -22.16 5.01 3.31
N ALA A 112 -21.55 3.85 3.60
CA ALA A 112 -21.61 3.20 4.90
C ALA A 112 -20.96 4.04 6.02
N LEU A 113 -19.82 4.67 5.75
CA LEU A 113 -19.13 5.56 6.69
C LEU A 113 -19.88 6.87 6.90
N VAL A 114 -20.35 7.51 5.81
CA VAL A 114 -21.14 8.75 5.83
C VAL A 114 -22.40 8.57 6.67
N ASN A 115 -23.18 7.50 6.42
CA ASN A 115 -24.37 7.18 7.20
C ASN A 115 -24.06 6.96 8.68
N LYS A 116 -22.96 6.28 9.01
CA LYS A 116 -22.53 6.06 10.40
C LYS A 116 -22.01 7.32 11.08
N ALA A 117 -21.33 8.21 10.34
CA ALA A 117 -20.89 9.51 10.85
C ALA A 117 -22.08 10.42 11.15
N HIS A 118 -23.09 10.46 10.27
CA HIS A 118 -24.36 11.14 10.55
C HIS A 118 -25.05 10.57 11.80
N GLY A 119 -25.24 9.25 11.89
CA GLY A 119 -25.85 8.63 13.07
C GLY A 119 -25.02 8.76 14.35
N TYR A 120 -23.70 8.90 14.25
CA TYR A 120 -22.84 9.25 15.41
C TYR A 120 -23.15 10.66 15.93
N ILE A 121 -23.37 11.62 15.03
CA ILE A 121 -23.76 13.00 15.39
C ILE A 121 -25.17 13.02 15.98
N SER A 122 -26.17 12.46 15.27
CA SER A 122 -27.60 12.67 15.55
C SER A 122 -28.26 11.62 16.44
N GLU A 123 -27.85 10.35 16.38
CA GLU A 123 -28.58 9.24 17.02
C GLU A 123 -27.94 8.81 18.34
N ARG A 124 -28.79 8.36 19.27
CA ARG A 124 -28.35 7.89 20.59
C ARG A 124 -28.89 6.49 20.88
N THR A 125 -28.10 5.71 21.62
CA THR A 125 -28.53 4.45 22.23
C THR A 125 -29.46 4.71 23.42
N ASP A 126 -30.13 3.67 23.91
CA ASP A 126 -30.94 3.73 25.14
C ASP A 126 -30.15 4.21 26.37
N SER A 127 -28.83 3.98 26.36
CA SER A 127 -27.88 4.45 27.37
C SER A 127 -27.40 5.90 27.15
N GLY A 128 -27.98 6.64 26.20
CA GLY A 128 -27.66 8.04 25.90
C GLY A 128 -26.35 8.27 25.13
N ASN A 129 -25.66 7.20 24.71
CA ASN A 129 -24.38 7.28 24.00
C ASN A 129 -24.58 7.41 22.47
N PRO A 130 -23.62 7.99 21.71
CA PRO A 130 -23.68 8.01 20.24
C PRO A 130 -23.82 6.61 19.62
N ARG A 131 -24.80 6.40 18.73
CA ARG A 131 -25.14 5.05 18.21
C ARG A 131 -23.97 4.31 17.58
N PHE A 132 -23.10 5.02 16.86
CA PHE A 132 -21.90 4.48 16.21
C PHE A 132 -20.59 4.87 16.91
N GLY A 133 -20.65 5.28 18.18
CA GLY A 133 -19.47 5.71 18.94
C GLY A 133 -18.37 4.66 19.04
N GLY A 134 -18.73 3.37 19.03
CA GLY A 134 -17.76 2.28 19.02
C GLY A 134 -16.95 2.12 17.73
N VAL A 135 -17.31 2.79 16.61
CA VAL A 135 -16.58 2.69 15.33
C VAL A 135 -16.17 4.04 14.74
N ILE A 136 -16.86 5.14 15.09
CA ILE A 136 -16.53 6.50 14.61
C ILE A 136 -15.60 7.26 15.57
N ALA A 137 -15.79 7.12 16.89
CA ALA A 137 -15.00 7.88 17.86
C ALA A 137 -13.50 7.53 17.94
N PRO A 138 -13.03 6.31 17.57
CA PRO A 138 -11.60 6.00 17.50
C PRO A 138 -10.86 6.66 16.34
N ILE A 139 -11.53 6.94 15.23
CA ILE A 139 -10.95 7.47 13.99
C ILE A 139 -10.57 8.94 14.20
N GLU A 140 -9.31 9.29 14.01
CA GLU A 140 -8.80 10.66 14.09
C GLU A 140 -8.62 11.28 12.69
N GLN A 141 -8.18 10.48 11.71
CA GLN A 141 -8.07 10.88 10.32
C GLN A 141 -8.54 9.75 9.36
N ILE A 142 -9.21 10.14 8.27
CA ILE A 142 -9.35 9.34 7.04
C ILE A 142 -8.83 10.17 5.85
N ARG A 143 -8.03 9.55 4.98
CA ARG A 143 -7.49 10.17 3.75
C ARG A 143 -7.09 9.09 2.73
N PRO A 144 -6.98 9.41 1.43
CA PRO A 144 -6.37 8.48 0.49
C PRO A 144 -4.90 8.27 0.84
N ALA A 145 -4.35 7.13 0.44
CA ALA A 145 -2.90 6.95 0.44
C ALA A 145 -2.25 7.95 -0.52
N THR A 146 -1.06 8.41 -0.14
CA THR A 146 -0.23 9.35 -0.89
C THR A 146 1.17 8.78 -1.10
N ARG A 147 1.98 9.49 -1.89
CA ARG A 147 3.41 9.23 -2.04
C ARG A 147 4.13 9.04 -0.71
N GLU A 148 3.81 9.83 0.30
CA GLU A 148 4.46 9.80 1.62
C GLU A 148 4.14 8.53 2.41
N ASP A 149 3.02 7.84 2.12
CA ASP A 149 2.67 6.58 2.76
C ASP A 149 3.36 5.36 2.12
N LYS A 150 3.80 5.50 0.86
CA LYS A 150 4.27 4.41 -0.01
C LYS A 150 5.76 4.51 -0.35
N ALA A 151 6.34 5.70 -0.43
CA ALA A 151 7.74 5.87 -0.83
C ALA A 151 8.69 5.64 0.34
N GLY A 152 9.66 4.74 0.16
CA GLY A 152 10.77 4.57 1.09
C GLY A 152 11.69 5.80 1.15
N GLU A 153 12.59 5.83 2.14
CA GLU A 153 13.44 7.00 2.40
C GLU A 153 14.38 7.31 1.23
N ARG A 154 14.97 6.28 0.58
CA ARG A 154 15.91 6.49 -0.53
C ARG A 154 15.18 6.97 -1.77
N LEU A 155 14.02 6.37 -2.08
CA LEU A 155 13.19 6.78 -3.21
C LEU A 155 12.68 8.20 -3.01
N THR A 156 12.26 8.57 -1.80
CA THR A 156 11.89 9.95 -1.45
C THR A 156 13.05 10.92 -1.66
N ALA A 157 14.28 10.56 -1.28
CA ALA A 157 15.46 11.39 -1.55
C ALA A 157 15.76 11.52 -3.05
N TRP A 158 15.61 10.44 -3.83
CA TRP A 158 15.85 10.44 -5.28
C TRP A 158 14.81 11.25 -6.05
N LEU A 159 13.51 11.07 -5.77
CA LEU A 159 12.40 11.80 -6.39
C LEU A 159 12.51 13.32 -6.18
N ASN A 160 13.13 13.75 -5.07
CA ASN A 160 13.39 15.16 -4.75
C ASN A 160 14.76 15.68 -5.26
N SER A 161 15.54 14.85 -5.94
CA SER A 161 16.87 15.22 -6.46
C SER A 161 16.80 15.82 -7.88
N GLU A 162 17.77 16.65 -8.23
CA GLU A 162 17.93 17.19 -9.61
C GLU A 162 18.20 16.09 -10.66
N SER A 163 18.52 14.87 -10.22
CA SER A 163 18.74 13.71 -11.09
C SER A 163 17.46 12.93 -11.43
N PHE A 164 16.31 13.30 -10.88
CA PHE A 164 15.05 12.63 -11.19
C PHE A 164 14.50 13.05 -12.55
N HIS A 165 14.24 12.08 -13.42
CA HIS A 165 13.57 12.27 -14.69
C HIS A 165 12.47 11.22 -14.91
N LEU A 166 11.32 11.64 -15.42
CA LEU A 166 10.13 10.79 -15.60
C LEU A 166 10.36 9.58 -16.52
N ASP A 167 11.21 9.72 -17.54
CA ASP A 167 11.53 8.62 -18.47
C ASP A 167 12.76 7.80 -18.03
N GLN A 168 13.42 8.14 -16.92
CA GLN A 168 14.56 7.37 -16.41
C GLN A 168 14.07 6.08 -15.75
N ALA A 169 14.54 4.95 -16.27
CA ALA A 169 14.39 3.65 -15.65
C ALA A 169 15.32 3.48 -14.43
N VAL A 170 14.77 3.01 -13.32
CA VAL A 170 15.51 2.69 -12.09
C VAL A 170 14.99 1.39 -11.47
N TRP A 171 15.89 0.61 -10.87
CA TRP A 171 15.51 -0.58 -10.11
C TRP A 171 14.92 -0.18 -8.75
N VAL A 172 13.74 -0.70 -8.46
CA VAL A 172 13.05 -0.56 -7.19
C VAL A 172 12.65 -1.93 -6.66
N ASP A 173 12.60 -2.03 -5.34
CA ASP A 173 11.87 -3.09 -4.68
C ASP A 173 10.46 -2.58 -4.37
N VAL A 174 9.45 -3.32 -4.84
CA VAL A 174 8.03 -3.03 -4.65
C VAL A 174 7.43 -4.05 -3.70
N GLU A 175 6.86 -3.57 -2.60
CA GLU A 175 6.15 -4.39 -1.62
C GLU A 175 4.64 -4.34 -1.90
N LEU A 176 4.04 -5.51 -2.09
CA LEU A 176 2.61 -5.68 -2.33
C LEU A 176 1.91 -6.26 -1.10
N ALA A 177 0.70 -5.78 -0.84
CA ALA A 177 -0.20 -6.34 0.15
C ALA A 177 -0.62 -7.76 -0.20
N GLY A 178 -0.64 -8.66 0.79
CA GLY A 178 -1.03 -10.05 0.63
C GLY A 178 0.11 -10.93 0.12
N GLY A 179 0.48 -11.91 0.92
CA GLY A 179 1.48 -12.92 0.58
C GLY A 179 0.85 -14.12 -0.13
N GLN A 180 1.01 -15.32 0.44
CA GLN A 180 0.50 -16.58 -0.14
C GLN A 180 -1.03 -16.77 -0.06
N ILE A 181 -1.77 -15.79 0.46
CA ILE A 181 -3.25 -15.79 0.55
C ILE A 181 -3.92 -15.40 -0.79
N ASP A 182 -5.20 -15.76 -0.95
CA ASP A 182 -5.97 -15.54 -2.20
C ASP A 182 -5.96 -14.06 -2.64
N ASP A 183 -6.24 -13.13 -1.73
CA ASP A 183 -6.17 -11.67 -1.98
C ASP A 183 -4.77 -11.25 -2.48
N GLY A 184 -3.71 -11.86 -1.95
CA GLY A 184 -2.33 -11.62 -2.37
C GLY A 184 -2.00 -12.19 -3.76
N VAL A 185 -2.66 -13.28 -4.16
CA VAL A 185 -2.58 -13.81 -5.54
C VAL A 185 -3.22 -12.82 -6.51
N GLN A 186 -4.40 -12.27 -6.17
CA GLN A 186 -5.05 -11.24 -6.99
C GLN A 186 -4.20 -9.97 -7.09
N ASN A 187 -3.71 -9.44 -5.96
CA ASN A 187 -2.86 -8.24 -5.93
C ASN A 187 -1.59 -8.39 -6.78
N ARG A 188 -0.94 -9.55 -6.75
CA ARG A 188 0.19 -9.86 -7.65
C ARG A 188 -0.23 -9.88 -9.12
N GLN A 189 -1.38 -10.46 -9.44
CA GLN A 189 -1.86 -10.48 -10.83
C GLN A 189 -2.15 -9.06 -11.34
N GLU A 190 -2.80 -8.21 -10.54
CA GLU A 190 -3.09 -6.82 -10.91
C GLU A 190 -1.81 -6.00 -11.12
N PHE A 191 -0.80 -6.19 -10.27
CA PHE A 191 0.53 -5.59 -10.44
C PHE A 191 1.21 -6.06 -11.73
N TYR A 192 1.24 -7.37 -12.00
CA TYR A 192 1.85 -7.91 -13.20
C TYR A 192 1.10 -7.52 -14.48
N ASP A 193 -0.23 -7.37 -14.41
CA ASP A 193 -1.06 -6.85 -15.48
C ASP A 193 -0.73 -5.39 -15.80
N TYR A 194 -0.59 -4.54 -14.77
CA TYR A 194 -0.16 -3.14 -14.92
C TYR A 194 1.22 -3.06 -15.57
N ILE A 195 2.20 -3.80 -15.03
CA ILE A 195 3.56 -3.93 -15.55
C ILE A 195 3.56 -4.36 -17.03
N SER A 196 2.84 -5.43 -17.37
CA SER A 196 2.83 -5.99 -18.72
C SER A 196 2.21 -5.03 -19.75
N LYS A 197 1.11 -4.34 -19.36
CA LYS A 197 0.49 -3.30 -20.18
C LYS A 197 1.41 -2.09 -20.34
N PHE A 198 2.19 -1.75 -19.32
CA PHE A 198 3.19 -0.68 -19.41
C PHE A 198 4.27 -1.04 -20.42
N SER A 199 4.84 -2.24 -20.34
CA SER A 199 5.85 -2.75 -21.28
C SER A 199 5.37 -2.71 -22.73
N ALA A 200 4.11 -3.10 -22.97
CA ALA A 200 3.50 -3.11 -24.31
C ALA A 200 3.35 -1.70 -24.94
N ASN A 201 3.33 -0.64 -24.11
CA ASN A 201 3.29 0.75 -24.56
C ASN A 201 4.71 1.35 -24.76
N LEU A 202 5.77 0.61 -24.46
CA LEU A 202 7.15 1.03 -24.72
C LEU A 202 7.61 0.58 -26.13
N PRO A 203 8.56 1.30 -26.75
CA PRO A 203 9.20 0.84 -27.98
C PRO A 203 9.89 -0.52 -27.79
N PRO A 204 10.00 -1.39 -28.82
CA PRO A 204 10.55 -2.75 -28.66
C PRO A 204 11.98 -2.83 -28.08
N TYR A 205 12.80 -1.81 -28.29
CA TYR A 205 14.14 -1.71 -27.70
C TYR A 205 14.14 -1.38 -26.19
N ALA A 206 12.98 -1.05 -25.63
CA ALA A 206 12.74 -0.75 -24.22
C ALA A 206 11.89 -1.83 -23.52
N GLU A 207 11.58 -2.96 -24.17
CA GLU A 207 10.90 -4.09 -23.51
C GLU A 207 11.70 -4.66 -22.31
N GLN A 208 13.03 -4.48 -22.31
CA GLN A 208 13.91 -4.81 -21.18
C GLN A 208 13.74 -3.88 -19.97
N VAL A 209 13.05 -2.74 -20.10
CA VAL A 209 12.90 -1.71 -19.05
C VAL A 209 11.92 -2.14 -17.96
N VAL A 210 11.03 -3.09 -18.23
CA VAL A 210 9.99 -3.49 -17.26
C VAL A 210 9.94 -5.01 -17.18
N THR A 211 10.87 -5.55 -16.39
CA THR A 211 10.97 -6.98 -16.06
C THR A 211 10.69 -7.17 -14.57
N ALA A 212 9.61 -7.87 -14.24
CA ALA A 212 9.53 -8.58 -12.97
C ALA A 212 10.57 -9.69 -13.01
N THR A 213 11.74 -9.42 -12.43
CA THR A 213 12.76 -10.46 -12.31
C THR A 213 12.21 -11.58 -11.43
N GLY A 214 12.59 -12.83 -11.66
CA GLY A 214 12.21 -13.95 -10.80
C GLY A 214 12.71 -13.85 -9.34
N ASN A 215 13.31 -12.71 -8.99
CA ASN A 215 13.68 -12.30 -7.65
C ASN A 215 12.44 -11.66 -6.99
N TYR A 216 11.66 -12.49 -6.33
CA TYR A 216 10.57 -12.06 -5.47
C TYR A 216 10.58 -12.88 -4.18
N LEU A 217 10.09 -12.28 -3.10
CA LEU A 217 9.85 -12.95 -1.82
C LEU A 217 8.34 -12.96 -1.58
N VAL A 218 7.73 -14.12 -1.35
CA VAL A 218 6.32 -14.22 -0.91
C VAL A 218 6.28 -14.74 0.51
N GLU A 219 6.02 -13.84 1.45
CA GLU A 219 5.77 -14.17 2.85
C GLU A 219 4.29 -14.53 3.06
N THR A 220 3.83 -14.57 4.32
CA THR A 220 2.40 -14.80 4.61
C THR A 220 1.55 -13.57 4.27
N ASP A 221 2.00 -12.39 4.68
CA ASP A 221 1.18 -11.16 4.72
C ASP A 221 1.51 -10.15 3.59
N TYR A 222 2.68 -10.28 2.94
CA TYR A 222 3.13 -9.41 1.86
C TYR A 222 3.93 -10.18 0.80
N SER A 223 4.22 -9.53 -0.34
CA SER A 223 5.24 -10.00 -1.28
C SER A 223 6.12 -8.87 -1.81
N LEU A 224 7.43 -9.11 -1.90
CA LEU A 224 8.44 -8.14 -2.35
C LEU A 224 8.91 -8.50 -3.76
N HIS A 225 8.98 -7.52 -4.66
CA HIS A 225 9.26 -7.72 -6.09
C HIS A 225 10.32 -6.75 -6.59
N ARG A 226 11.40 -7.28 -7.17
CA ARG A 226 12.45 -6.45 -7.77
C ARG A 226 12.14 -6.17 -9.24
N VAL A 227 11.79 -4.92 -9.53
CA VAL A 227 11.37 -4.46 -10.87
C VAL A 227 12.19 -3.26 -11.33
N LEU A 228 12.45 -3.20 -12.62
CA LEU A 228 12.91 -1.99 -13.30
C LEU A 228 11.66 -1.21 -13.72
N LEU A 229 11.57 0.07 -13.39
CA LEU A 229 10.44 0.94 -13.73
C LEU A 229 10.94 2.35 -14.10
N PRO A 230 10.32 3.03 -15.09
CA PRO A 230 10.57 4.44 -15.33
C PRO A 230 9.94 5.31 -14.25
N GLY A 231 10.53 6.49 -14.00
CA GLY A 231 10.06 7.47 -13.02
C GLY A 231 8.57 7.79 -13.10
N ARG A 232 7.98 7.83 -14.30
CA ARG A 232 6.54 8.06 -14.51
C ARG A 232 5.64 6.93 -14.00
N ALA A 233 6.06 5.68 -14.10
CA ALA A 233 5.34 4.54 -13.52
C ALA A 233 5.46 4.53 -12.00
N ILE A 234 6.64 4.87 -11.47
CA ILE A 234 6.87 5.00 -10.03
C ILE A 234 5.98 6.11 -9.45
N VAL A 235 5.95 7.28 -10.08
CA VAL A 235 5.08 8.40 -9.66
C VAL A 235 3.61 8.01 -9.70
N ASP A 236 3.14 7.34 -10.76
CA ASP A 236 1.75 6.88 -10.87
C ASP A 236 1.34 5.90 -9.74
N LEU A 237 2.18 4.90 -9.45
CA LEU A 237 1.93 3.91 -8.40
C LEU A 237 1.99 4.50 -6.97
N LEU A 238 2.75 5.59 -6.78
CA LEU A 238 2.87 6.32 -5.51
C LEU A 238 1.74 7.34 -5.31
N ASP A 239 1.38 8.09 -6.35
CA ASP A 239 0.45 9.21 -6.26
C ASP A 239 -1.01 8.79 -6.41
N ASP A 240 -1.31 7.72 -7.15
CA ASP A 240 -2.67 7.20 -7.30
C ASP A 240 -3.00 6.18 -6.20
N SER A 241 -4.09 6.42 -5.49
CA SER A 241 -4.59 5.52 -4.45
C SER A 241 -5.17 4.22 -5.01
N ARG A 242 -5.47 4.14 -6.31
CA ARG A 242 -5.95 2.92 -7.00
C ARG A 242 -4.91 1.83 -7.15
N ALA A 243 -3.62 2.19 -7.09
CA ALA A 243 -2.55 1.23 -6.82
C ALA A 243 -2.60 0.79 -5.34
N HIS A 244 -3.73 0.17 -4.96
CA HIS A 244 -4.09 -0.12 -3.56
C HIS A 244 -3.38 -1.33 -2.98
N TRP A 245 -2.86 -2.17 -3.87
CA TRP A 245 -2.02 -3.31 -3.59
C TRP A 245 -0.56 -2.90 -3.26
N ILE A 246 -0.11 -1.66 -3.51
CA ILE A 246 1.20 -1.16 -3.07
C ILE A 246 1.18 -0.91 -1.56
N LEU A 247 2.06 -1.57 -0.79
CA LEU A 247 2.40 -1.16 0.58
C LEU A 247 3.56 -0.16 0.57
N SER A 248 4.64 -0.48 -0.13
CA SER A 248 5.81 0.38 -0.25
C SER A 248 6.55 0.22 -1.58
N ILE A 249 7.33 1.23 -1.96
CA ILE A 249 8.31 1.20 -3.05
C ILE A 249 9.58 1.91 -2.57
N ASP A 250 10.76 1.27 -2.67
CA ASP A 250 12.04 1.92 -2.39
C ASP A 250 13.13 1.57 -3.41
N LEU A 251 14.20 2.36 -3.44
CA LEU A 251 15.40 2.06 -4.22
C LEU A 251 16.20 0.93 -3.58
N LEU A 252 16.85 0.12 -4.42
CA LEU A 252 17.70 -0.98 -3.97
C LEU A 252 18.80 -0.49 -3.01
N PRO A 253 19.18 -1.29 -2.00
CA PRO A 253 20.33 -0.97 -1.15
C PRO A 253 21.63 -0.87 -1.95
N GLU A 254 22.46 0.14 -1.67
CA GLU A 254 23.75 0.38 -2.36
C GLU A 254 24.75 -0.79 -2.33
N ILE A 255 24.53 -1.75 -1.41
CA ILE A 255 25.37 -2.94 -1.19
C ILE A 255 24.90 -4.14 -2.04
N GLU A 256 23.65 -4.13 -2.52
CA GLU A 256 23.13 -5.18 -3.38
C GLU A 256 23.45 -4.87 -4.85
N ASP A 257 24.38 -5.64 -5.43
CA ASP A 257 24.60 -5.59 -6.87
C ASP A 257 23.33 -6.02 -7.61
N ARG A 258 23.15 -5.51 -8.83
CA ARG A 258 21.98 -5.72 -9.71
C ARG A 258 21.74 -7.19 -10.08
N THR A 259 22.68 -8.06 -9.71
CA THR A 259 22.69 -9.50 -9.95
C THR A 259 22.39 -10.35 -8.71
N VAL A 260 22.28 -9.74 -7.51
CA VAL A 260 21.98 -10.47 -6.27
C VAL A 260 20.50 -10.88 -6.27
N PRO A 261 20.18 -12.19 -6.30
CA PRO A 261 18.80 -12.63 -6.20
C PRO A 261 18.29 -12.44 -4.77
N LEU A 262 17.04 -12.00 -4.64
CA LEU A 262 16.36 -12.04 -3.35
C LEU A 262 16.34 -13.49 -2.83
N PRO A 263 16.55 -13.73 -1.52
CA PRO A 263 16.52 -15.07 -0.97
C PRO A 263 15.14 -15.68 -1.18
N VAL A 264 15.07 -16.75 -1.98
CA VAL A 264 13.81 -17.38 -2.37
C VAL A 264 13.12 -17.98 -1.13
N GLY A 265 12.08 -17.30 -0.66
CA GLY A 265 11.12 -17.86 0.28
C GLY A 265 10.38 -19.04 -0.38
N ALA A 266 10.20 -20.13 0.35
CA ALA A 266 9.62 -21.35 -0.21
C ALA A 266 8.10 -21.16 -0.50
N GLY A 267 7.74 -20.82 -1.73
CA GLY A 267 6.32 -20.72 -2.12
C GLY A 267 6.07 -20.37 -3.59
N GLY A 268 5.61 -21.36 -4.36
CA GLY A 268 4.92 -21.16 -5.65
C GLY A 268 5.81 -20.90 -6.87
N SER A 269 5.68 -21.75 -7.89
CA SER A 269 6.16 -21.44 -9.24
C SER A 269 5.23 -20.42 -9.92
N LEU A 270 5.79 -19.35 -10.49
CA LEU A 270 5.07 -18.40 -11.35
C LEU A 270 4.43 -19.10 -12.57
N PRO A 271 3.38 -18.52 -13.19
CA PRO A 271 3.04 -18.84 -14.57
C PRO A 271 4.24 -18.56 -15.49
N GLU A 272 4.42 -19.38 -16.53
CA GLU A 272 5.52 -19.19 -17.48
C GLU A 272 5.38 -17.85 -18.21
N LEU A 273 6.40 -16.99 -18.06
CA LEU A 273 6.53 -15.78 -18.88
C LEU A 273 6.65 -16.19 -20.36
N PRO A 274 6.09 -15.42 -21.30
CA PRO A 274 6.20 -15.73 -22.73
C PRO A 274 7.67 -15.81 -23.13
N ALA A 275 8.04 -16.92 -23.78
CA ALA A 275 9.42 -17.16 -24.19
C ALA A 275 9.90 -16.06 -25.15
N LEU A 276 10.93 -15.31 -24.72
CA LEU A 276 11.57 -14.29 -25.55
C LEU A 276 12.09 -14.92 -26.85
N SER A 277 11.79 -14.28 -27.98
CA SER A 277 12.25 -14.74 -29.30
C SER A 277 13.78 -14.93 -29.31
N PRO A 278 14.31 -15.98 -29.97
CA PRO A 278 15.75 -16.13 -30.19
C PRO A 278 16.38 -14.90 -30.87
N ASP A 279 15.58 -14.19 -31.69
CA ASP A 279 15.98 -13.02 -32.46
C ASP A 279 15.81 -11.68 -31.72
N ALA A 280 15.38 -11.69 -30.45
CA ALA A 280 15.29 -10.48 -29.64
C ALA A 280 16.69 -9.90 -29.37
N PRO A 281 16.92 -8.59 -29.62
CA PRO A 281 18.25 -7.99 -29.48
C PRO A 281 18.73 -8.01 -28.02
N ARG A 282 19.81 -8.74 -27.77
CA ARG A 282 20.43 -8.86 -26.44
C ARG A 282 21.52 -7.81 -26.27
N VAL A 283 21.35 -6.90 -25.32
CA VAL A 283 22.41 -5.97 -24.91
C VAL A 283 23.27 -6.66 -23.86
N VAL A 284 24.52 -6.95 -24.21
CA VAL A 284 25.54 -7.38 -23.25
C VAL A 284 26.24 -6.12 -22.75
N ILE A 285 26.04 -5.77 -21.49
CA ILE A 285 26.82 -4.74 -20.81
C ILE A 285 28.14 -5.39 -20.38
N VAL A 286 29.26 -4.84 -20.84
CA VAL A 286 30.64 -5.27 -20.54
C VAL A 286 31.26 -4.31 -19.53
#